data_AF-A0A2V8H7Y0-F1
#
_entry.id   AF-A0A2V8H7Y0-F1
#
_cell.length_a   1.000
_cell.length_b   1.000
_cell.length_c   1.000
_cell.angle_alpha   90.00
_cell.angle_beta   90.00
_cell.angle_gamma   90.00
#
_symmetry.space_group_name_H-M   'P 1'
#
loop_
_entity.id
_entity.type
_entity.pdbx_description
1 polymer ?
#
loop_
_entity_poly.entity_id
_entity_poly.type
_entity_poly.pdbx_seq_one_letter_code
_entity_poly.pdbx_strand_id
1 'polypeptide(L)'
;MNCPADTILVLDRCAACGSRDSTPCVSRFNKFVTYERVPDEASMRYDYALCHQCGVVSARRRPSGKRYDWLFDHFEETIGRTSENPVLSSAPLTEATRAQLKRLASLGVFVSDHAGVSRKEHLPALLVDRLANSAHVEIIGSLIPLRGARVLEIRSRLGGLSSALARLYDADCSVMTMFENQQYLIQEVYGMAASCPIDFDDFSIPFDGTFDLIVGKHMFTHAVHPRECLATIRERLRPGGHLYLFSEFVEAEFLDEPHSMFNTLNPFHLQTFNTPSAARALGANGFSPVFCTIVDGHLAGLFRRTDDFPQASERMPDDERKRRERRYRVAADLAVLQMPEPVRARVAAEWDGALERSLANGTAEVASKGRIKVRAPKDAKT
;
A
#
# COMPACT_ATOMS: atom_id res chain seq x y z
N MET A 1 19.72 -2.59 -17.32
CA MET A 1 19.61 -4.03 -16.99
C MET A 1 18.22 -4.50 -17.36
N ASN A 2 18.07 -5.72 -17.88
CA ASN A 2 16.77 -6.20 -18.37
C ASN A 2 16.01 -6.88 -17.22
N CYS A 3 14.75 -6.48 -17.01
CA CYS A 3 13.86 -7.13 -16.06
C CYS A 3 13.55 -8.58 -16.50
N PRO A 4 13.51 -9.57 -15.58
CA PRO A 4 13.22 -10.96 -15.94
C PRO A 4 11.85 -11.14 -16.62
N ALA A 5 11.79 -11.82 -17.78
CA ALA A 5 10.59 -11.93 -18.61
C ALA A 5 9.48 -12.86 -18.04
N ASP A 6 9.83 -13.98 -17.42
CA ASP A 6 8.91 -15.13 -17.27
C ASP A 6 8.13 -15.23 -15.95
N THR A 7 8.12 -14.16 -15.13
CA THR A 7 7.60 -14.23 -13.75
C THR A 7 6.47 -13.24 -13.49
N ILE A 8 5.45 -13.32 -14.34
CA ILE A 8 4.19 -12.60 -14.16
C ILE A 8 3.12 -13.59 -13.72
N LEU A 9 2.70 -13.47 -12.48
CA LEU A 9 1.53 -14.18 -11.96
C LEU A 9 0.26 -13.60 -12.59
N VAL A 10 -0.55 -14.48 -13.20
CA VAL A 10 -1.86 -14.11 -13.76
C VAL A 10 -2.97 -14.74 -12.94
N LEU A 11 -3.86 -13.91 -12.41
CA LEU A 11 -4.97 -14.34 -11.56
C LEU A 11 -6.30 -14.39 -12.33
N ASP A 12 -7.00 -15.51 -12.18
CA ASP A 12 -8.36 -15.74 -12.70
C ASP A 12 -9.46 -15.47 -11.65
N ARG A 13 -9.05 -15.12 -10.43
CA ARG A 13 -9.90 -14.85 -9.26
C ARG A 13 -9.40 -13.60 -8.54
N CYS A 14 -10.27 -13.00 -7.73
CA CYS A 14 -9.90 -11.91 -6.83
C CYS A 14 -8.80 -12.38 -5.87
N ALA A 15 -7.68 -11.64 -5.83
CA ALA A 15 -6.53 -11.97 -5.00
C ALA A 15 -6.85 -11.96 -3.49
N ALA A 16 -7.84 -11.18 -3.06
CA ALA A 16 -8.20 -11.01 -1.65
C ALA A 16 -9.24 -12.03 -1.16
N CYS A 17 -10.32 -12.27 -1.92
CA CYS A 17 -11.45 -13.12 -1.48
C CYS A 17 -11.66 -14.39 -2.31
N GLY A 18 -10.92 -14.59 -3.41
CA GLY A 18 -11.01 -15.80 -4.25
C GLY A 18 -12.23 -15.89 -5.17
N SER A 19 -13.13 -14.90 -5.17
CA SER A 19 -14.28 -14.85 -6.09
C SER A 19 -13.85 -14.71 -7.55
N ARG A 20 -14.59 -15.37 -8.46
CA ARG A 20 -14.40 -15.25 -9.92
C ARG A 20 -15.17 -14.07 -10.52
N ASP A 21 -16.19 -13.58 -9.83
CA ASP A 21 -17.07 -12.54 -10.37
C ASP A 21 -16.43 -11.16 -10.23
N SER A 22 -16.25 -10.48 -11.36
CA SER A 22 -15.55 -9.19 -11.42
C SER A 22 -15.83 -8.41 -12.71
N THR A 23 -15.67 -7.10 -12.65
CA THR A 23 -15.51 -6.24 -13.83
C THR A 23 -14.04 -6.34 -14.25
N PRO A 24 -13.73 -6.99 -15.38
CA PRO A 24 -12.35 -7.09 -15.81
C PRO A 24 -11.84 -5.72 -16.28
N CYS A 25 -10.56 -5.43 -16.01
CA CYS A 25 -9.82 -4.35 -16.66
C CYS A 25 -10.42 -2.94 -16.44
N VAL A 26 -10.68 -2.58 -15.18
CA VAL A 26 -11.06 -1.20 -14.82
C VAL A 26 -9.90 -0.20 -14.99
N SER A 27 -8.66 -0.69 -15.02
CA SER A 27 -7.47 0.02 -15.49
C SER A 27 -6.44 -0.98 -16.03
N ARG A 28 -5.86 -0.70 -17.20
CA ARG A 28 -4.82 -1.55 -17.81
C ARG A 28 -3.45 -1.34 -17.20
N PHE A 29 -3.16 -0.10 -16.83
CA PHE A 29 -1.80 0.36 -16.61
C PHE A 29 -1.51 0.67 -15.15
N ASN A 30 -0.24 0.59 -14.80
CA ASN A 30 0.33 1.15 -13.57
C ASN A 30 1.25 2.34 -13.90
N LYS A 31 1.87 2.92 -12.87
CA LYS A 31 2.75 4.10 -12.96
C LYS A 31 3.85 4.01 -14.02
N PHE A 32 4.38 2.83 -14.33
CA PHE A 32 5.43 2.69 -15.34
C PHE A 32 5.03 3.25 -16.71
N VAL A 33 3.72 3.25 -17.05
CA VAL A 33 3.26 3.84 -18.31
C VAL A 33 3.69 5.31 -18.47
N THR A 34 3.91 6.01 -17.36
CA THR A 34 4.32 7.42 -17.29
C THR A 34 5.83 7.65 -17.40
N TYR A 35 6.68 6.63 -17.24
CA TYR A 35 8.13 6.80 -17.19
C TYR A 35 8.75 6.86 -18.57
N GLU A 36 9.69 7.76 -18.83
CA GLU A 36 10.39 7.77 -20.12
C GLU A 36 11.06 6.42 -20.45
N ARG A 37 11.62 5.76 -19.43
CA ARG A 37 12.21 4.43 -19.53
C ARG A 37 11.44 3.46 -18.64
N VAL A 38 10.97 2.36 -19.22
CA VAL A 38 10.28 1.28 -18.51
C VAL A 38 11.15 0.03 -18.50
N PRO A 39 11.05 -0.84 -17.48
CA PRO A 39 11.86 -2.06 -17.44
C PRO A 39 11.58 -2.97 -18.64
N ASP A 40 10.29 -3.12 -18.98
CA ASP A 40 9.78 -3.79 -20.18
C ASP A 40 8.29 -3.45 -20.41
N GLU A 41 7.71 -3.91 -21.52
CA GLU A 41 6.30 -3.70 -21.84
C GLU A 41 5.37 -4.36 -20.81
N ALA A 42 5.72 -5.56 -20.38
CA ALA A 42 4.87 -6.35 -19.49
C ALA A 42 4.76 -5.72 -18.08
N SER A 43 5.78 -4.97 -17.66
CA SER A 43 5.82 -4.25 -16.38
C SER A 43 4.81 -3.12 -16.32
N MET A 44 4.41 -2.52 -17.46
CA MET A 44 3.42 -1.45 -17.49
C MET A 44 1.98 -1.93 -17.31
N ARG A 45 1.69 -3.22 -17.54
CA ARG A 45 0.33 -3.75 -17.72
C ARG A 45 -0.10 -4.71 -16.61
N TYR A 46 -0.95 -4.23 -15.71
CA TYR A 46 -1.42 -4.98 -14.53
C TYR A 46 -2.88 -5.45 -14.63
N ASP A 47 -3.66 -4.87 -15.56
CA ASP A 47 -5.06 -5.23 -15.82
C ASP A 47 -5.92 -5.34 -14.55
N TYR A 48 -5.98 -4.25 -13.78
CA TYR A 48 -6.75 -4.15 -12.55
C TYR A 48 -8.22 -4.51 -12.77
N ALA A 49 -8.81 -5.31 -11.88
CA ALA A 49 -10.20 -5.73 -11.95
C ALA A 49 -10.94 -5.43 -10.65
N LEU A 50 -12.22 -5.04 -10.76
CA LEU A 50 -13.10 -4.79 -9.62
C LEU A 50 -13.83 -6.07 -9.24
N CYS A 51 -13.55 -6.62 -8.06
CA CYS A 51 -14.24 -7.81 -7.58
C CYS A 51 -15.69 -7.50 -7.20
N HIS A 52 -16.67 -8.26 -7.69
CA HIS A 52 -18.08 -8.06 -7.32
C HIS A 52 -18.43 -8.58 -5.92
N GLN A 53 -17.59 -9.44 -5.35
CA GLN A 53 -17.80 -9.99 -4.00
C GLN A 53 -17.34 -9.00 -2.94
N CYS A 54 -16.03 -8.78 -2.81
CA CYS A 54 -15.49 -7.89 -1.79
C CYS A 54 -15.41 -6.42 -2.24
N GLY A 55 -15.44 -6.14 -3.54
CA GLY A 55 -15.22 -4.78 -4.07
C GLY A 55 -13.76 -4.33 -4.09
N VAL A 56 -12.79 -5.16 -3.70
CA VAL A 56 -11.37 -4.78 -3.89
C VAL A 56 -11.08 -4.67 -5.38
N VAL A 57 -10.37 -3.60 -5.78
CA VAL A 57 -9.76 -3.50 -7.10
C VAL A 57 -8.34 -4.00 -7.00
N SER A 58 -7.99 -5.01 -7.81
CA SER A 58 -6.71 -5.70 -7.70
C SER A 58 -6.09 -5.98 -9.06
N ALA A 59 -4.77 -5.83 -9.16
CA ALA A 59 -3.97 -6.23 -10.32
C ALA A 59 -4.18 -7.72 -10.60
N ARG A 60 -4.51 -8.06 -11.86
CA ARG A 60 -4.63 -9.45 -12.32
C ARG A 60 -3.32 -9.99 -12.84
N ARG A 61 -2.43 -9.13 -13.30
CA ARG A 61 -1.06 -9.46 -13.68
C ARG A 61 -0.14 -8.85 -12.63
N ARG A 62 0.63 -9.68 -11.93
CA ARG A 62 1.46 -9.26 -10.79
C ARG A 62 2.91 -9.66 -11.03
N PRO A 63 3.89 -8.82 -10.64
CA PRO A 63 5.26 -9.28 -10.56
C PRO A 63 5.36 -10.33 -9.46
N SER A 64 6.01 -11.45 -9.74
CA SER A 64 6.31 -12.50 -8.77
C SER A 64 7.73 -13.03 -9.00
N GLY A 65 8.23 -13.88 -8.11
CA GLY A 65 9.56 -14.47 -8.10
C GLY A 65 10.66 -13.48 -8.49
N LYS A 66 11.54 -13.90 -9.39
CA LYS A 66 12.70 -13.11 -9.84
C LYS A 66 12.35 -11.71 -10.38
N ARG A 67 11.16 -11.50 -10.94
CA ARG A 67 10.73 -10.16 -11.40
C ARG A 67 10.37 -9.28 -10.20
N TYR A 68 9.68 -9.83 -9.20
CA TYR A 68 9.41 -9.10 -7.97
C TYR A 68 10.73 -8.72 -7.27
N ASP A 69 11.65 -9.68 -7.11
CA ASP A 69 12.99 -9.45 -6.54
C ASP A 69 13.73 -8.34 -7.28
N TRP A 70 13.77 -8.42 -8.61
CA TRP A 70 14.45 -7.41 -9.42
C TRP A 70 13.85 -6.01 -9.24
N LEU A 71 12.52 -5.89 -9.23
CA LEU A 71 11.86 -4.60 -9.01
C LEU A 71 12.16 -4.06 -7.61
N PHE A 72 12.21 -4.94 -6.61
CA PHE A 72 12.50 -4.60 -5.23
C PHE A 72 13.96 -4.16 -5.03
N ASP A 73 14.91 -4.83 -5.68
CA ASP A 73 16.33 -4.42 -5.67
C ASP A 73 16.52 -3.03 -6.29
N HIS A 74 15.68 -2.67 -7.26
CA HIS A 74 15.66 -1.36 -7.93
C HIS A 74 14.50 -0.49 -7.43
N PHE A 75 14.20 -0.55 -6.13
CA PHE A 75 12.99 0.05 -5.55
C PHE A 75 12.84 1.53 -5.89
N GLU A 76 13.87 2.36 -5.66
CA GLU A 76 13.83 3.81 -5.88
C GLU A 76 13.53 4.14 -7.34
N GLU A 77 14.21 3.50 -8.27
CA GLU A 77 13.97 3.65 -9.71
C GLU A 77 12.54 3.23 -10.07
N THR A 78 12.10 2.09 -9.53
CA THR A 78 10.77 1.51 -9.77
C THR A 78 9.66 2.46 -9.33
N ILE A 79 9.81 3.15 -8.20
CA ILE A 79 8.82 4.12 -7.71
C ILE A 79 9.08 5.56 -8.15
N GLY A 80 10.14 5.81 -8.92
CA GLY A 80 10.46 7.11 -9.51
C GLY A 80 11.04 8.11 -8.49
N ARG A 81 11.76 7.61 -7.48
CA ARG A 81 12.52 8.44 -6.53
C ARG A 81 13.91 8.71 -7.07
N THR A 82 14.35 9.95 -6.96
CA THR A 82 15.67 10.42 -7.42
C THR A 82 16.61 10.81 -6.28
N SER A 83 16.12 10.87 -5.04
CA SER A 83 16.91 11.29 -3.88
C SER A 83 17.40 10.10 -3.06
N GLU A 84 18.68 10.11 -2.71
CA GLU A 84 19.30 9.16 -1.78
C GLU A 84 18.89 9.51 -0.33
N ASN A 85 17.82 8.90 0.18
CA ASN A 85 17.57 8.88 1.61
C ASN A 85 18.18 7.60 2.20
N PRO A 86 19.31 7.68 2.93
CA PRO A 86 20.00 6.48 3.44
C PRO A 86 19.17 5.66 4.42
N VAL A 87 18.11 6.23 5.01
CA VAL A 87 17.19 5.52 5.91
C VAL A 87 16.15 4.69 5.13
N LEU A 88 15.81 5.13 3.92
CA LEU A 88 14.78 4.51 3.07
C LEU A 88 15.37 3.87 1.81
N SER A 89 16.65 3.55 1.86
CA SER A 89 17.35 2.98 0.71
C SER A 89 17.19 1.47 0.66
N SER A 90 16.92 0.91 -0.53
CA SER A 90 17.00 -0.53 -0.79
C SER A 90 18.43 -1.04 -0.98
N ALA A 91 19.41 -0.13 -1.09
CA ALA A 91 20.80 -0.51 -1.27
C ALA A 91 21.34 -1.30 -0.06
N PRO A 92 22.20 -2.31 -0.28
CA PRO A 92 22.81 -3.06 0.81
C PRO A 92 23.53 -2.17 1.82
N LEU A 93 23.43 -2.53 3.10
CA LEU A 93 23.96 -1.71 4.18
C LEU A 93 25.49 -1.80 4.26
N THR A 94 26.17 -0.78 3.73
CA THR A 94 27.65 -0.66 3.78
C THR A 94 28.17 -0.23 5.15
N GLU A 95 29.44 -0.49 5.46
CA GLU A 95 30.09 -0.01 6.70
C GLU A 95 30.04 1.52 6.86
N ALA A 96 30.19 2.27 5.75
CA ALA A 96 30.07 3.72 5.77
C ALA A 96 28.65 4.17 6.15
N THR A 97 27.63 3.49 5.58
CA THR A 97 26.23 3.72 5.92
C THR A 97 25.95 3.34 7.36
N ARG A 98 26.45 2.20 7.87
CA ARG A 98 26.33 1.81 9.29
C ARG A 98 26.89 2.86 10.21
N ALA A 99 28.11 3.34 9.95
CA ALA A 99 28.74 4.39 10.75
C ALA A 99 27.93 5.69 10.73
N GLN A 100 27.35 6.06 9.59
CA GLN A 100 26.46 7.22 9.49
C GLN A 100 25.17 7.02 10.30
N LEU A 101 24.49 5.88 10.13
CA LEU A 101 23.26 5.55 10.85
C LEU A 101 23.49 5.48 12.36
N LYS A 102 24.62 4.92 12.80
CA LYS A 102 25.02 4.89 14.22
C LYS A 102 25.26 6.28 14.79
N ARG A 103 25.89 7.18 14.02
CA ARG A 103 26.01 8.59 14.42
C ARG A 103 24.64 9.23 14.57
N LEU A 104 23.72 8.99 13.64
CA LEU A 104 22.33 9.47 13.78
C LEU A 104 21.65 8.87 15.02
N ALA A 105 21.92 7.59 15.34
CA ALA A 105 21.38 6.91 16.51
C ALA A 105 21.84 7.49 17.84
N SER A 106 23.10 7.91 17.91
CA SER A 106 23.66 8.54 19.10
C SER A 106 22.98 9.86 19.49
N LEU A 107 22.19 10.47 18.59
CA LEU A 107 21.40 11.67 18.88
C LEU A 107 20.07 11.35 19.61
N GLY A 108 19.75 10.07 19.84
CA GLY A 108 18.69 9.61 20.72
C GLY A 108 17.27 9.64 20.16
N VAL A 109 16.99 10.39 19.10
CA VAL A 109 15.65 10.44 18.50
C VAL A 109 15.70 10.57 16.97
N PHE A 110 14.87 9.76 16.29
CA PHE A 110 14.75 9.78 14.83
C PHE A 110 13.45 10.40 14.32
N VAL A 111 13.59 11.07 13.19
CA VAL A 111 12.56 11.53 12.26
C VAL A 111 12.60 10.59 11.07
N SER A 112 11.44 10.12 10.64
CA SER A 112 11.35 9.17 9.54
C SER A 112 11.91 9.69 8.21
N ASP A 113 11.94 11.02 8.00
CA ASP A 113 12.51 11.72 6.84
C ASP A 113 13.74 12.59 7.18
N HIS A 114 14.85 11.97 7.55
CA HIS A 114 16.07 12.67 7.97
C HIS A 114 16.92 13.32 6.86
N ALA A 115 16.65 13.07 5.59
CA ALA A 115 17.46 13.67 4.54
C ALA A 115 17.18 15.18 4.46
N GLY A 116 18.17 16.00 4.86
CA GLY A 116 18.16 17.46 4.64
C GLY A 116 17.50 18.31 5.71
N VAL A 117 17.03 17.74 6.82
CA VAL A 117 16.41 18.51 7.92
C VAL A 117 17.49 19.26 8.69
N SER A 118 17.44 20.60 8.71
CA SER A 118 18.39 21.40 9.49
C SER A 118 18.20 21.17 10.99
N ARG A 119 19.21 21.52 11.81
CA ARG A 119 19.10 21.41 13.28
C ARG A 119 17.86 22.14 13.85
N LYS A 120 17.41 23.22 13.20
CA LYS A 120 16.23 23.99 13.60
C LYS A 120 14.91 23.28 13.25
N GLU A 121 14.90 22.47 12.19
CA GLU A 121 13.73 21.74 11.73
C GLU A 121 13.62 20.34 12.34
N HIS A 122 14.68 19.87 13.00
CA HIS A 122 14.75 18.53 13.59
C HIS A 122 13.64 18.28 14.62
N LEU A 123 13.44 19.19 15.58
CA LEU A 123 12.38 19.04 16.58
C LEU A 123 10.97 19.10 15.96
N PRO A 124 10.63 20.07 15.09
CA PRO A 124 9.36 20.04 14.36
C PRO A 124 9.12 18.73 13.61
N ALA A 125 10.08 18.24 12.83
CA ALA A 125 9.91 17.03 12.05
C ALA A 125 9.76 15.79 12.93
N LEU A 126 10.48 15.75 14.05
CA LEU A 126 10.31 14.73 15.08
C LEU A 126 8.91 14.76 15.70
N LEU A 127 8.42 15.94 16.07
CA LEU A 127 7.09 16.09 16.63
C LEU A 127 6.02 15.64 15.63
N VAL A 128 6.16 15.98 14.34
CA VAL A 128 5.26 15.51 13.28
C VAL A 128 5.25 13.99 13.20
N ASP A 129 6.42 13.35 13.18
CA ASP A 129 6.50 11.87 13.14
C ASP A 129 5.87 11.22 14.37
N ARG A 130 6.12 11.77 15.57
CA ARG A 130 5.55 11.25 16.82
C ARG A 130 4.04 11.48 16.89
N LEU A 131 3.56 12.65 16.48
CA LEU A 131 2.14 12.96 16.44
C LEU A 131 1.40 12.05 15.45
N ALA A 132 1.98 11.80 14.26
CA ALA A 132 1.40 10.89 13.28
C ALA A 132 1.23 9.46 13.82
N ASN A 133 2.14 8.99 14.68
CA ASN A 133 2.01 7.68 15.32
C ASN A 133 1.15 7.69 16.60
N SER A 134 1.04 8.83 17.28
CA SER A 134 0.39 8.94 18.60
C SER A 134 -1.10 8.56 18.57
N ALA A 135 -1.83 8.96 17.52
CA ALA A 135 -3.24 8.61 17.37
C ALA A 135 -3.44 7.09 17.29
N HIS A 136 -2.55 6.39 16.58
CA HIS A 136 -2.59 4.94 16.47
C HIS A 136 -2.31 4.26 17.82
N VAL A 137 -1.30 4.73 18.55
CA VAL A 137 -0.97 4.22 19.89
C VAL A 137 -2.15 4.36 20.85
N GLU A 138 -2.81 5.52 20.85
CA GLU A 138 -3.96 5.78 21.71
C GLU A 138 -5.15 4.90 21.36
N ILE A 139 -5.48 4.77 20.07
CA ILE A 139 -6.59 3.94 19.60
C ILE A 139 -6.36 2.46 19.98
N ILE A 140 -5.16 1.94 19.74
CA ILE A 140 -4.84 0.54 20.06
C ILE A 140 -4.91 0.34 21.58
N GLY A 141 -4.25 1.19 22.37
CA GLY A 141 -4.22 1.07 23.83
C GLY A 141 -5.57 1.24 24.52
N SER A 142 -6.50 1.97 23.89
CA SER A 142 -7.87 2.13 24.38
C SER A 142 -8.76 0.92 24.12
N LEU A 143 -8.44 0.09 23.13
CA LEU A 143 -9.29 -0.99 22.64
C LEU A 143 -8.75 -2.39 22.95
N ILE A 144 -7.47 -2.51 23.26
CA ILE A 144 -6.79 -3.79 23.45
C ILE A 144 -6.05 -3.78 24.79
N PRO A 145 -6.16 -4.84 25.61
CA PRO A 145 -5.35 -4.98 26.82
C PRO A 145 -3.90 -5.27 26.45
N LEU A 146 -3.08 -4.20 26.33
CA LEU A 146 -1.70 -4.31 25.84
C LEU A 146 -0.65 -4.65 26.90
N ARG A 147 -1.01 -4.73 28.18
CA ARG A 147 -0.03 -4.96 29.25
C ARG A 147 0.64 -6.32 29.12
N GLY A 148 1.94 -6.36 28.84
CA GLY A 148 2.66 -7.62 28.59
C GLY A 148 2.28 -8.33 27.29
N ALA A 149 1.55 -7.65 26.39
CA ALA A 149 1.09 -8.24 25.14
C ALA A 149 2.27 -8.47 24.16
N ARG A 150 2.19 -9.53 23.36
CA ARG A 150 3.12 -9.76 22.24
C ARG A 150 2.62 -9.04 21.00
N VAL A 151 3.42 -8.13 20.47
CA VAL A 151 3.08 -7.27 19.34
C VAL A 151 4.06 -7.47 18.20
N LEU A 152 3.55 -7.59 16.98
CA LEU A 152 4.35 -7.54 15.75
C LEU A 152 3.98 -6.30 14.95
N GLU A 153 4.97 -5.50 14.54
CA GLU A 153 4.76 -4.42 13.56
C GLU A 153 5.35 -4.84 12.20
N ILE A 154 4.50 -5.04 11.20
CA ILE A 154 4.86 -5.30 9.81
C ILE A 154 5.03 -3.98 9.07
N ARG A 155 6.14 -3.89 8.33
CA ARG A 155 6.56 -2.69 7.59
C ARG A 155 6.85 -1.51 8.51
N SER A 156 7.48 -1.79 9.65
CA SER A 156 7.95 -0.74 10.56
C SER A 156 9.00 0.12 9.84
N ARG A 157 8.81 1.44 9.88
CA ARG A 157 9.77 2.37 9.27
C ARG A 157 10.96 2.59 10.18
N LEU A 158 10.70 2.96 11.44
CA LEU A 158 11.70 3.27 12.46
C LEU A 158 11.28 2.82 13.86
N GLY A 159 10.36 1.85 13.98
CA GLY A 159 9.95 1.31 15.27
C GLY A 159 9.23 2.30 16.20
N GLY A 160 8.78 3.47 15.70
CA GLY A 160 8.19 4.53 16.51
C GLY A 160 6.93 4.09 17.26
N LEU A 161 6.04 3.38 16.57
CA LEU A 161 4.82 2.81 17.14
C LEU A 161 5.17 1.68 18.13
N SER A 162 5.96 0.69 17.71
CA SER A 162 6.39 -0.42 18.58
C SER A 162 7.09 0.06 19.85
N SER A 163 7.97 1.07 19.75
CA SER A 163 8.65 1.66 20.90
C SER A 163 7.68 2.33 21.87
N ALA A 164 6.66 3.02 21.36
CA ALA A 164 5.63 3.62 22.21
C ALA A 164 4.82 2.52 22.92
N LEU A 165 4.44 1.45 22.22
CA LEU A 165 3.70 0.34 22.82
C LEU A 165 4.50 -0.37 23.91
N ALA A 166 5.79 -0.66 23.66
CA ALA A 166 6.68 -1.24 24.64
C ALA A 166 6.83 -0.35 25.89
N ARG A 167 7.01 0.96 25.73
CA ARG A 167 7.22 1.89 26.86
C ARG A 167 5.97 2.15 27.68
N LEU A 168 4.81 2.31 27.03
CA LEU A 168 3.57 2.70 27.70
C LEU A 168 2.84 1.50 28.30
N TYR A 169 2.96 0.34 27.65
CA TYR A 169 2.20 -0.85 28.01
C TYR A 169 3.07 -2.03 28.39
N ASP A 170 4.40 -1.93 28.41
CA ASP A 170 5.27 -3.08 28.69
C ASP A 170 5.03 -4.24 27.71
N ALA A 171 4.74 -3.90 26.44
CA ALA A 171 4.49 -4.86 25.37
C ALA A 171 5.80 -5.44 24.81
N ASP A 172 5.83 -6.75 24.57
CA ASP A 172 6.93 -7.45 23.89
C ASP A 172 6.80 -7.26 22.37
N CYS A 173 7.63 -6.39 21.80
CA CYS A 173 7.50 -5.94 20.42
C CYS A 173 8.59 -6.52 19.51
N SER A 174 8.15 -7.16 18.43
CA SER A 174 8.98 -7.52 17.27
C SER A 174 8.60 -6.69 16.05
N VAL A 175 9.53 -6.48 15.13
CA VAL A 175 9.28 -5.70 13.91
C VAL A 175 9.74 -6.42 12.64
N MET A 176 9.06 -6.16 11.53
CA MET A 176 9.53 -6.50 10.19
C MET A 176 9.69 -5.22 9.39
N THR A 177 10.76 -5.14 8.61
CA THR A 177 11.15 -3.93 7.87
C THR A 177 11.37 -4.25 6.40
N MET A 178 11.23 -3.23 5.53
CA MET A 178 11.50 -3.42 4.11
C MET A 178 13.00 -3.45 3.82
N PHE A 179 13.79 -2.66 4.54
CA PHE A 179 15.19 -2.43 4.20
C PHE A 179 16.12 -2.58 5.41
N GLU A 180 17.34 -3.07 5.15
CA GLU A 180 18.34 -3.36 6.19
C GLU A 180 18.67 -2.13 7.03
N ASN A 181 18.65 -0.94 6.41
CA ASN A 181 18.87 0.34 7.09
C ASN A 181 17.85 0.58 8.21
N GLN A 182 16.59 0.21 8.00
CA GLN A 182 15.50 0.34 8.99
C GLN A 182 15.68 -0.68 10.11
N GLN A 183 15.96 -1.94 9.75
CA GLN A 183 16.25 -3.02 10.70
C GLN A 183 17.37 -2.62 11.66
N TYR A 184 18.50 -2.17 11.09
CA TYR A 184 19.68 -1.77 11.84
C TYR A 184 19.37 -0.65 12.84
N LEU A 185 18.66 0.40 12.40
CA LEU A 185 18.27 1.49 13.29
C LEU A 185 17.36 1.04 14.43
N ILE A 186 16.39 0.17 14.16
CA ILE A 186 15.47 -0.29 15.20
C ILE A 186 16.20 -1.13 16.25
N GLN A 187 17.13 -2.00 15.82
CA GLN A 187 17.96 -2.80 16.71
C GLN A 187 18.89 -1.93 17.57
N GLU A 188 19.61 -0.98 16.96
CA GLU A 188 20.56 -0.13 17.68
C GLU A 188 19.86 0.80 18.70
N VAL A 189 18.65 1.28 18.38
CA VAL A 189 17.99 2.32 19.18
C VAL A 189 17.07 1.75 20.24
N TYR A 190 16.35 0.67 19.90
CA TYR A 190 15.32 0.12 20.77
C TYR A 190 15.64 -1.29 21.27
N GLY A 191 16.68 -1.94 20.72
CA GLY A 191 17.02 -3.33 21.09
C GLY A 191 15.94 -4.34 20.71
N MET A 192 15.04 -4.01 19.78
CA MET A 192 13.92 -4.86 19.40
C MET A 192 14.35 -5.97 18.43
N ALA A 193 13.70 -7.12 18.54
CA ALA A 193 13.82 -8.18 17.55
C ALA A 193 13.29 -7.68 16.21
N ALA A 194 14.11 -7.76 15.15
CA ALA A 194 13.79 -7.19 13.85
C ALA A 194 14.17 -8.15 12.72
N SER A 195 13.31 -8.26 11.70
CA SER A 195 13.54 -9.04 10.48
C SER A 195 13.47 -8.18 9.22
N CYS A 196 14.24 -8.57 8.20
CA CYS A 196 14.38 -7.89 6.92
C CYS A 196 14.92 -8.86 5.85
N PRO A 197 14.55 -8.70 4.57
CA PRO A 197 13.45 -7.86 4.06
C PRO A 197 12.08 -8.52 4.28
N ILE A 198 11.01 -7.73 4.18
CA ILE A 198 9.67 -8.27 3.97
C ILE A 198 9.57 -8.69 2.50
N ASP A 199 9.39 -9.98 2.27
CA ASP A 199 8.97 -10.50 0.98
C ASP A 199 7.44 -10.48 0.90
N PHE A 200 6.86 -9.72 -0.03
CA PHE A 200 5.41 -9.68 -0.25
C PHE A 200 4.94 -10.71 -1.29
N ASP A 201 5.86 -11.36 -1.99
CA ASP A 201 5.59 -12.50 -2.88
C ASP A 201 5.64 -13.84 -2.11
N ASP A 202 6.60 -14.01 -1.20
CA ASP A 202 6.66 -15.17 -0.30
C ASP A 202 6.53 -14.75 1.17
N PHE A 203 5.37 -14.21 1.52
CA PHE A 203 5.16 -13.58 2.83
C PHE A 203 5.20 -14.58 3.99
N SER A 204 6.18 -14.41 4.88
CA SER A 204 6.36 -15.20 6.09
C SER A 204 6.64 -14.32 7.32
N ILE A 205 6.33 -14.82 8.51
CA ILE A 205 6.61 -14.15 9.79
C ILE A 205 7.68 -14.98 10.54
N PRO A 206 8.95 -14.53 10.59
CA PRO A 206 10.09 -15.33 11.05
C PRO A 206 10.33 -15.21 12.56
N PHE A 207 9.25 -15.17 13.34
CA PHE A 207 9.30 -15.10 14.80
C PHE A 207 8.53 -16.27 15.38
N ASP A 208 8.89 -16.73 16.57
CA ASP A 208 8.23 -17.88 17.20
C ASP A 208 6.95 -17.50 17.96
N GLY A 209 6.10 -18.50 18.21
CA GLY A 209 4.91 -18.39 19.06
C GLY A 209 3.74 -17.69 18.37
N THR A 210 2.89 -16.97 19.08
CA THR A 210 1.78 -16.19 18.48
C THR A 210 1.71 -14.80 19.09
N PHE A 211 1.03 -13.88 18.41
CA PHE A 211 0.89 -12.48 18.80
C PHE A 211 -0.52 -12.18 19.29
N ASP A 212 -0.63 -11.26 20.25
CA ASP A 212 -1.90 -10.69 20.69
C ASP A 212 -2.38 -9.61 19.71
N LEU A 213 -1.43 -8.89 19.12
CA LEU A 213 -1.64 -7.84 18.13
C LEU A 213 -0.61 -7.93 17.00
N ILE A 214 -1.08 -7.86 15.76
CA ILE A 214 -0.25 -7.58 14.59
C ILE A 214 -0.67 -6.22 14.04
N VAL A 215 0.29 -5.32 13.86
CA VAL A 215 0.11 -4.00 13.27
C VAL A 215 0.72 -4.02 11.86
N GLY A 216 -0.07 -3.71 10.84
CA GLY A 216 0.39 -3.58 9.46
C GLY A 216 0.29 -2.14 8.99
N LYS A 217 1.43 -1.51 8.69
CA LYS A 217 1.45 -0.18 8.06
C LYS A 217 1.54 -0.34 6.55
N HIS A 218 0.55 0.14 5.81
CA HIS A 218 0.57 0.17 4.34
C HIS A 218 1.06 -1.18 3.79
N MET A 219 0.49 -2.28 4.24
CA MET A 219 0.98 -3.64 3.98
C MET A 219 0.05 -4.34 3.01
N PHE A 220 -1.26 -4.19 3.22
CA PHE A 220 -2.27 -4.89 2.44
C PHE A 220 -2.25 -4.46 0.98
N THR A 221 -1.85 -3.23 0.65
CA THR A 221 -1.68 -2.75 -0.74
C THR A 221 -0.48 -3.35 -1.47
N HIS A 222 0.49 -3.91 -0.76
CA HIS A 222 1.74 -4.44 -1.31
C HIS A 222 1.77 -5.96 -1.48
N ALA A 223 0.94 -6.70 -0.75
CA ALA A 223 0.90 -8.15 -0.84
C ALA A 223 0.66 -8.63 -2.29
N VAL A 224 1.55 -9.48 -2.80
CA VAL A 224 1.37 -10.13 -4.11
C VAL A 224 0.29 -11.20 -4.02
N HIS A 225 0.24 -11.91 -2.89
CA HIS A 225 -0.78 -12.91 -2.57
C HIS A 225 -1.54 -12.50 -1.28
N PRO A 226 -2.44 -11.49 -1.33
CA PRO A 226 -3.06 -10.94 -0.13
C PRO A 226 -3.85 -11.97 0.68
N ARG A 227 -4.47 -12.96 0.05
CA ARG A 227 -5.14 -14.06 0.76
C ARG A 227 -4.17 -14.92 1.57
N GLU A 228 -3.03 -15.27 1.00
CA GLU A 228 -2.00 -16.08 1.66
C GLU A 228 -1.31 -15.27 2.76
N CYS A 229 -0.97 -14.01 2.49
CA CYS A 229 -0.46 -13.07 3.50
C CYS A 229 -1.42 -12.95 4.70
N LEU A 230 -2.73 -12.78 4.47
CA LEU A 230 -3.72 -12.72 5.53
C LEU A 230 -3.90 -14.06 6.26
N ALA A 231 -3.75 -15.20 5.57
CA ALA A 231 -3.75 -16.52 6.19
C ALA A 231 -2.55 -16.68 7.14
N THR A 232 -1.34 -16.31 6.71
CA THR A 232 -0.14 -16.27 7.55
C THR A 232 -0.36 -15.38 8.77
N ILE A 233 -0.87 -14.16 8.60
CA ILE A 233 -1.18 -13.26 9.73
C ILE A 233 -2.17 -13.90 10.71
N ARG A 234 -3.23 -14.53 10.20
CA ARG A 234 -4.25 -15.18 11.04
C ARG A 234 -3.67 -16.34 11.85
N GLU A 235 -2.82 -17.17 11.23
CA GLU A 235 -2.14 -18.28 11.89
C GLU A 235 -1.19 -17.81 13.01
N ARG A 236 -0.58 -16.64 12.81
CA ARG A 236 0.38 -16.05 13.76
C ARG A 236 -0.28 -15.22 14.86
N LEU A 237 -1.56 -14.90 14.74
CA LEU A 237 -2.36 -14.32 15.82
C LEU A 237 -2.85 -15.39 16.78
N ARG A 238 -2.95 -15.08 18.07
CA ARG A 238 -3.71 -15.90 19.04
C ARG A 238 -5.21 -15.91 18.68
N PRO A 239 -5.98 -16.93 19.06
CA PRO A 239 -7.44 -16.86 18.99
C PRO A 239 -7.95 -15.59 19.69
N GLY A 240 -8.78 -14.79 19.01
CA GLY A 240 -9.25 -13.50 19.49
C GLY A 240 -8.23 -12.35 19.44
N GLY A 241 -7.01 -12.59 18.97
CA GLY A 241 -6.00 -11.56 18.70
C GLY A 241 -6.43 -10.60 17.59
N HIS A 242 -5.71 -9.49 17.45
CA HIS A 242 -6.11 -8.39 16.57
C HIS A 242 -5.11 -8.08 15.47
N LEU A 243 -5.62 -7.70 14.31
CA LEU A 243 -4.89 -7.08 13.21
C LEU A 243 -5.28 -5.59 13.16
N TYR A 244 -4.30 -4.71 13.29
CA TYR A 244 -4.47 -3.27 13.08
C TYR A 244 -3.82 -2.86 11.76
N LEU A 245 -4.62 -2.41 10.79
CA LEU A 245 -4.12 -1.88 9.52
C LEU A 245 -4.22 -0.36 9.51
N PHE A 246 -3.16 0.33 9.10
CA PHE A 246 -3.20 1.79 8.98
C PHE A 246 -2.28 2.32 7.87
N SER A 247 -2.51 3.58 7.47
CA SER A 247 -1.86 4.20 6.33
C SER A 247 -2.03 3.38 5.03
N GLU A 248 -3.11 2.61 4.94
CA GLU A 248 -3.42 1.87 3.73
C GLU A 248 -3.91 2.83 2.65
N PHE A 249 -3.39 2.62 1.45
CA PHE A 249 -3.76 3.39 0.28
C PHE A 249 -5.21 3.05 -0.14
N VAL A 250 -6.02 4.08 -0.40
CA VAL A 250 -7.45 3.93 -0.74
C VAL A 250 -7.79 4.56 -2.08
N GLU A 251 -8.86 4.08 -2.69
CA GLU A 251 -9.25 4.51 -4.04
C GLU A 251 -9.67 5.98 -4.14
N ALA A 252 -10.06 6.58 -3.00
CA ALA A 252 -10.49 7.98 -2.95
C ALA A 252 -9.41 8.94 -3.48
N GLU A 253 -8.12 8.63 -3.31
CA GLU A 253 -7.02 9.49 -3.77
C GLU A 253 -7.08 9.80 -5.28
N PHE A 254 -7.55 8.88 -6.12
CA PHE A 254 -7.71 9.14 -7.56
C PHE A 254 -9.17 9.12 -8.05
N LEU A 255 -10.13 8.74 -7.20
CA LEU A 255 -11.55 8.77 -7.54
C LEU A 255 -12.23 10.07 -7.08
N ASP A 256 -11.82 10.65 -5.96
CA ASP A 256 -12.40 11.84 -5.33
C ASP A 256 -11.47 13.06 -5.44
N GLU A 257 -10.18 12.80 -5.42
CA GLU A 257 -9.11 13.79 -5.42
C GLU A 257 -8.49 13.97 -6.82
N PRO A 258 -7.70 15.04 -7.05
CA PRO A 258 -7.14 15.33 -8.37
C PRO A 258 -5.92 14.46 -8.72
N HIS A 259 -5.59 13.42 -7.93
CA HIS A 259 -4.45 12.57 -8.24
C HIS A 259 -4.73 11.67 -9.45
N SER A 260 -3.69 11.44 -10.26
CA SER A 260 -3.78 10.57 -11.43
C SER A 260 -3.76 9.11 -11.01
N MET A 261 -4.73 8.32 -11.47
CA MET A 261 -4.80 6.88 -11.23
C MET A 261 -3.48 6.16 -11.59
N PHE A 262 -2.83 6.51 -12.71
CA PHE A 262 -1.57 5.88 -13.11
C PHE A 262 -0.44 6.21 -12.14
N ASN A 263 -0.32 7.45 -11.69
CA ASN A 263 0.71 7.84 -10.73
C ASN A 263 0.55 7.15 -9.38
N THR A 264 -0.70 6.87 -9.02
CA THR A 264 -1.05 6.32 -7.72
C THR A 264 -0.94 4.80 -7.67
N LEU A 265 -1.35 4.10 -8.75
CA LEU A 265 -1.18 2.66 -8.91
C LEU A 265 0.24 2.34 -9.37
N ASN A 266 1.20 2.37 -8.45
CA ASN A 266 2.60 2.04 -8.75
C ASN A 266 2.82 0.50 -8.86
N PRO A 267 4.01 0.03 -9.28
CA PRO A 267 4.29 -1.40 -9.49
C PRO A 267 4.19 -2.27 -8.23
N PHE A 268 4.20 -1.67 -7.04
CA PHE A 268 4.00 -2.37 -5.78
C PHE A 268 2.62 -2.11 -5.15
N HIS A 269 1.77 -1.27 -5.74
CA HIS A 269 0.40 -1.03 -5.27
C HIS A 269 -0.56 -1.95 -6.04
N LEU A 270 -0.60 -3.21 -5.62
CA LEU A 270 -1.31 -4.27 -6.35
C LEU A 270 -2.81 -4.32 -6.09
N GLN A 271 -3.29 -3.59 -5.07
CA GLN A 271 -4.70 -3.48 -4.75
C GLN A 271 -5.05 -2.12 -4.15
N THR A 272 -6.30 -1.73 -4.32
CA THR A 272 -6.92 -0.54 -3.74
C THR A 272 -8.39 -0.82 -3.42
N PHE A 273 -8.94 -0.06 -2.48
CA PHE A 273 -10.23 -0.34 -1.86
C PHE A 273 -10.77 0.91 -1.16
N ASN A 274 -12.04 0.83 -0.76
CA ASN A 274 -12.66 1.69 0.22
C ASN A 274 -12.91 0.91 1.53
N THR A 275 -13.44 1.59 2.55
CA THR A 275 -13.71 0.99 3.88
C THR A 275 -14.61 -0.26 3.83
N PRO A 276 -15.80 -0.25 3.17
CA PRO A 276 -16.60 -1.47 3.01
C PRO A 276 -15.86 -2.61 2.32
N SER A 277 -15.05 -2.30 1.31
CA SER A 277 -14.29 -3.30 0.58
C SER A 277 -13.18 -3.94 1.41
N ALA A 278 -12.46 -3.15 2.20
CA ALA A 278 -11.50 -3.69 3.16
C ALA A 278 -12.21 -4.61 4.16
N ALA A 279 -13.32 -4.18 4.76
CA ALA A 279 -14.07 -5.00 5.71
C ALA A 279 -14.53 -6.35 5.12
N ARG A 280 -15.10 -6.34 3.90
CA ARG A 280 -15.50 -7.58 3.20
C ARG A 280 -14.30 -8.48 2.86
N ALA A 281 -13.18 -7.89 2.44
CA ALA A 281 -11.97 -8.64 2.09
C ALA A 281 -11.33 -9.29 3.33
N LEU A 282 -11.19 -8.55 4.42
CA LEU A 282 -10.69 -9.06 5.70
C LEU A 282 -11.65 -10.12 6.28
N GLY A 283 -12.97 -9.88 6.18
CA GLY A 283 -14.02 -10.84 6.53
C GLY A 283 -13.87 -12.19 5.84
N ALA A 284 -13.63 -12.17 4.51
CA ALA A 284 -13.38 -13.38 3.73
C ALA A 284 -12.11 -14.15 4.15
N ASN A 285 -11.26 -13.54 4.98
CA ASN A 285 -10.01 -14.11 5.47
C ASN A 285 -10.04 -14.36 7.00
N GLY A 286 -11.20 -14.40 7.64
CA GLY A 286 -11.32 -14.76 9.06
C GLY A 286 -11.04 -13.60 10.02
N PHE A 287 -11.39 -12.38 9.61
CA PHE A 287 -11.27 -11.19 10.44
C PHE A 287 -12.61 -10.48 10.57
N SER A 288 -13.03 -10.20 11.80
CA SER A 288 -14.22 -9.40 12.11
C SER A 288 -13.81 -7.94 12.38
N PRO A 289 -14.43 -6.94 11.74
CA PRO A 289 -14.09 -5.54 12.02
C PRO A 289 -14.53 -5.16 13.44
N VAL A 290 -13.63 -4.58 14.23
CA VAL A 290 -13.95 -3.82 15.45
C VAL A 290 -14.30 -2.40 15.04
N PHE A 291 -13.46 -1.79 14.21
CA PHE A 291 -13.78 -0.58 13.46
C PHE A 291 -12.97 -0.53 12.16
N CYS A 292 -13.42 0.27 11.19
CA CYS A 292 -12.71 0.54 9.96
C CYS A 292 -13.14 1.93 9.48
N THR A 293 -12.19 2.86 9.31
CA THR A 293 -12.46 4.26 8.99
C THR A 293 -11.34 4.87 8.14
N ILE A 294 -11.51 6.12 7.74
CA ILE A 294 -10.48 6.92 7.07
C ILE A 294 -9.94 7.96 8.06
N VAL A 295 -8.61 8.04 8.18
CA VAL A 295 -7.87 9.04 8.96
C VAL A 295 -6.84 9.66 8.03
N ASP A 296 -6.87 10.98 7.87
CA ASP A 296 -5.98 11.75 6.99
C ASP A 296 -5.89 11.18 5.56
N GLY A 297 -7.05 10.81 5.00
CA GLY A 297 -7.13 10.26 3.64
C GLY A 297 -6.74 8.78 3.51
N HIS A 298 -6.26 8.14 4.58
CA HIS A 298 -5.84 6.73 4.56
C HIS A 298 -6.77 5.84 5.39
N LEU A 299 -6.84 4.56 5.04
CA LEU A 299 -7.60 3.62 5.87
C LEU A 299 -6.86 3.30 7.17
N ALA A 300 -7.61 3.32 8.27
CA ALA A 300 -7.24 2.81 9.58
C ALA A 300 -8.34 1.87 10.09
N GLY A 301 -7.98 0.66 10.50
CA GLY A 301 -8.97 -0.32 10.95
C GLY A 301 -8.38 -1.35 11.91
N LEU A 302 -9.17 -1.71 12.91
CA LEU A 302 -8.89 -2.77 13.85
C LEU A 302 -9.81 -3.94 13.56
N PHE A 303 -9.22 -5.12 13.40
CA PHE A 303 -9.93 -6.34 13.06
C PHE A 303 -9.56 -7.44 14.05
N ARG A 304 -10.55 -8.13 14.60
CA ARG A 304 -10.35 -9.27 15.49
C ARG A 304 -10.35 -10.56 14.69
N ARG A 305 -9.35 -11.41 14.89
CA ARG A 305 -9.32 -12.77 14.36
C ARG A 305 -10.56 -13.52 14.83
N THR A 306 -11.24 -14.19 13.90
CA THR A 306 -12.34 -15.11 14.18
C THR A 306 -12.10 -16.43 13.49
N ASP A 307 -12.43 -17.53 14.17
CA ASP A 307 -12.43 -18.88 13.58
C ASP A 307 -13.80 -19.22 12.97
N ASP A 308 -14.85 -18.49 13.37
CA ASP A 308 -16.19 -18.55 12.79
C ASP A 308 -16.33 -17.43 11.75
N PHE A 309 -16.01 -17.74 10.49
CA PHE A 309 -16.20 -16.81 9.38
C PHE A 309 -16.93 -17.51 8.22
N PRO A 310 -18.02 -16.90 7.72
CA PRO A 310 -18.77 -17.49 6.63
C PRO A 310 -17.91 -17.51 5.36
N GLN A 311 -17.89 -18.65 4.67
CA GLN A 311 -17.24 -18.75 3.35
C GLN A 311 -17.87 -17.80 2.31
N ALA A 312 -19.13 -17.39 2.53
CA ALA A 312 -19.83 -16.40 1.75
C ALA A 312 -19.98 -15.11 2.56
N SER A 313 -19.11 -14.13 2.32
CA SER A 313 -19.30 -12.78 2.84
C SER A 313 -20.49 -12.09 2.17
N GLU A 314 -21.00 -11.01 2.77
CA GLU A 314 -21.96 -10.14 2.09
C GLU A 314 -21.33 -9.58 0.80
N ARG A 315 -22.02 -9.77 -0.32
CA ARG A 315 -21.59 -9.30 -1.64
C ARG A 315 -21.72 -7.77 -1.72
N MET A 316 -20.83 -7.11 -2.46
CA MET A 316 -20.98 -5.69 -2.79
C MET A 316 -22.34 -5.42 -3.47
N PRO A 317 -23.13 -4.46 -2.97
CA PRO A 317 -24.40 -4.07 -3.59
C PRO A 317 -24.26 -3.69 -5.08
N ASP A 318 -25.29 -4.00 -5.86
CA ASP A 318 -25.27 -3.83 -7.32
C ASP A 318 -25.19 -2.36 -7.77
N ASP A 319 -25.79 -1.46 -7.00
CA ASP A 319 -25.70 -0.01 -7.16
C ASP A 319 -24.30 0.51 -6.82
N GLU A 320 -23.70 0.04 -5.71
CA GLU A 320 -22.30 0.33 -5.35
C GLU A 320 -21.36 -0.14 -6.47
N ARG A 321 -21.55 -1.36 -6.99
CA ARG A 321 -20.79 -1.91 -8.11
C ARG A 321 -20.85 -0.99 -9.32
N LYS A 322 -22.05 -0.71 -9.83
CA LYS A 322 -22.26 0.11 -11.04
C LYS A 322 -21.66 1.51 -10.87
N ARG A 323 -21.83 2.11 -9.69
CA ARG A 323 -21.23 3.41 -9.34
C ARG A 323 -19.71 3.33 -9.43
N ARG A 324 -19.08 2.35 -8.79
CA ARG A 324 -17.61 2.20 -8.78
C ARG A 324 -17.07 1.90 -10.17
N GLU A 325 -17.68 1.00 -10.94
CA GLU A 325 -17.31 0.75 -12.35
C GLU A 325 -17.28 2.04 -13.18
N ARG A 326 -18.31 2.88 -13.06
CA ARG A 326 -18.36 4.19 -13.72
C ARG A 326 -17.20 5.09 -13.25
N ARG A 327 -16.98 5.20 -11.95
CA ARG A 327 -15.94 6.08 -11.39
C ARG A 327 -14.53 5.67 -11.79
N TYR A 328 -14.23 4.37 -11.76
CA TYR A 328 -12.94 3.86 -12.23
C TYR A 328 -12.71 4.14 -13.70
N ARG A 329 -13.72 3.95 -14.55
CA ARG A 329 -13.64 4.28 -15.97
C ARG A 329 -13.35 5.76 -16.20
N VAL A 330 -14.05 6.66 -15.48
CA VAL A 330 -13.78 8.10 -15.55
C VAL A 330 -12.33 8.41 -15.14
N ALA A 331 -11.85 7.85 -14.03
CA ALA A 331 -10.49 8.09 -13.56
C ALA A 331 -9.42 7.50 -14.51
N ALA A 332 -9.67 6.35 -15.13
CA ALA A 332 -8.81 5.77 -16.15
C ALA A 332 -8.75 6.63 -17.42
N ASP A 333 -9.91 7.12 -17.89
CA ASP A 333 -9.99 8.02 -19.05
C ASP A 333 -9.22 9.32 -18.79
N LEU A 334 -9.40 9.91 -17.60
CA LEU A 334 -8.66 11.10 -17.19
C LEU A 334 -7.14 10.85 -17.12
N ALA A 335 -6.72 9.70 -16.58
CA ALA A 335 -5.30 9.35 -16.52
C ALA A 335 -4.68 9.21 -17.93
N VAL A 336 -5.42 8.66 -18.90
CA VAL A 336 -5.02 8.60 -20.32
C VAL A 336 -4.85 10.02 -20.90
N LEU A 337 -5.84 10.89 -20.70
CA LEU A 337 -5.82 12.26 -21.24
C LEU A 337 -4.77 13.17 -20.59
N GLN A 338 -4.36 12.87 -19.35
CA GLN A 338 -3.31 13.57 -18.62
C GLN A 338 -1.90 13.09 -18.98
N MET A 339 -1.75 12.09 -19.86
CA MET A 339 -0.43 11.55 -20.20
C MET A 339 0.49 12.61 -20.80
N PRO A 340 1.74 12.72 -20.29
CA PRO A 340 2.74 13.60 -20.88
C PRO A 340 2.98 13.26 -22.35
N GLU A 341 3.18 14.28 -23.18
CA GLU A 341 3.37 14.12 -24.63
C GLU A 341 4.48 13.11 -25.01
N PRO A 342 5.66 13.09 -24.35
CA PRO A 342 6.72 12.15 -24.70
C PRO A 342 6.35 10.66 -24.54
N VAL A 343 5.36 10.34 -23.70
CA VAL A 343 4.95 8.97 -23.38
C VAL A 343 3.52 8.63 -23.83
N ARG A 344 2.82 9.56 -24.48
CA ARG A 344 1.41 9.40 -24.90
C ARG A 344 1.19 8.24 -25.87
N ALA A 345 2.18 7.93 -26.72
CA ALA A 345 2.08 6.83 -27.68
C ALA A 345 1.74 5.46 -27.03
N ARG A 346 2.05 5.29 -25.73
CA ARG A 346 1.79 4.06 -24.99
C ARG A 346 0.31 3.83 -24.65
N VAL A 347 -0.48 4.89 -24.68
CA VAL A 347 -1.94 4.86 -24.44
C VAL A 347 -2.72 5.28 -25.68
N ALA A 348 -2.08 5.23 -26.86
CA ALA A 348 -2.68 5.71 -28.10
C ALA A 348 -3.96 4.94 -28.46
N ALA A 349 -4.01 3.64 -28.15
CA ALA A 349 -5.18 2.80 -28.41
C ALA A 349 -6.40 3.19 -27.55
N GLU A 350 -6.18 3.81 -26.40
CA GLU A 350 -7.22 4.24 -25.46
C GLU A 350 -7.63 5.71 -25.66
N TRP A 351 -6.81 6.51 -26.34
CA TRP A 351 -6.91 7.97 -26.37
C TRP A 351 -8.26 8.48 -26.90
N ASP A 352 -8.65 8.08 -28.10
CA ASP A 352 -9.87 8.59 -28.75
C ASP A 352 -11.12 8.22 -27.94
N GLY A 353 -11.17 6.97 -27.47
CA GLY A 353 -12.28 6.51 -26.61
C GLY A 353 -12.33 7.23 -25.27
N ALA A 354 -11.18 7.51 -24.64
CA ALA A 354 -11.11 8.27 -23.40
C ALA A 354 -11.57 9.73 -23.60
N LEU A 355 -11.18 10.35 -24.72
CA LEU A 355 -11.58 11.71 -25.07
C LEU A 355 -13.08 11.81 -25.30
N GLU A 356 -13.65 10.93 -26.14
CA GLU A 356 -15.08 10.90 -26.44
C GLU A 356 -15.91 10.77 -25.15
N ARG A 357 -15.58 9.79 -24.30
CA ARG A 357 -16.28 9.57 -23.03
C ARG A 357 -16.11 10.73 -22.08
N SER A 358 -14.92 11.32 -21.99
CA SER A 358 -14.68 12.45 -21.09
C SER A 358 -15.43 13.72 -21.52
N LEU A 359 -15.57 13.96 -22.83
CA LEU A 359 -16.40 15.04 -23.35
C LEU A 359 -17.89 14.79 -23.02
N ALA A 360 -18.37 13.56 -23.24
CA ALA A 360 -19.74 13.19 -22.92
C ALA A 360 -20.06 13.33 -21.42
N ASN A 361 -19.10 12.97 -20.56
CA ASN A 361 -19.23 13.08 -19.09
C ASN A 361 -18.99 14.49 -18.55
N GLY A 362 -18.55 15.44 -19.39
CA GLY A 362 -18.18 16.80 -18.98
C GLY A 362 -16.92 16.87 -18.11
N THR A 363 -16.09 15.82 -18.12
CA THR A 363 -14.79 15.77 -17.41
C THR A 363 -13.62 16.25 -18.26
N ALA A 364 -13.85 16.52 -19.55
CA ALA A 364 -12.92 17.20 -20.44
C ALA A 364 -13.61 18.30 -21.26
N GLU A 365 -12.84 19.29 -21.68
CA GLU A 365 -13.23 20.33 -22.64
C GLU A 365 -12.11 20.56 -23.66
N VAL A 366 -12.48 20.81 -24.92
CA VAL A 366 -11.51 21.22 -25.95
C VAL A 366 -11.38 22.74 -25.88
N ALA A 367 -10.24 23.22 -25.39
CA ALA A 367 -9.94 24.63 -25.33
C ALA A 367 -9.56 25.19 -26.72
N SER A 368 -9.44 26.52 -26.81
CA SER A 368 -8.93 27.19 -28.02
C SER A 368 -7.59 26.57 -28.45
N LYS A 369 -7.40 26.35 -29.75
CA LYS A 369 -6.23 25.68 -30.36
C LYS A 369 -6.15 24.16 -30.12
N GLY A 370 -7.25 23.50 -29.76
CA GLY A 370 -7.32 22.04 -29.68
C GLY A 370 -6.68 21.43 -28.42
N ARG A 371 -6.29 22.25 -27.44
CA ARG A 371 -5.74 21.76 -26.17
C ARG A 371 -6.86 21.16 -25.33
N ILE A 372 -6.67 19.93 -24.85
CA ILE A 372 -7.62 19.28 -23.95
C ILE A 372 -7.37 19.78 -22.53
N LYS A 373 -8.43 20.23 -21.86
CA LYS A 373 -8.40 20.55 -20.44
C LYS A 373 -9.32 19.57 -19.70
N VAL A 374 -8.76 18.91 -18.71
CA VAL A 374 -9.47 17.95 -17.86
C VAL A 374 -9.92 18.60 -16.56
N ARG A 375 -11.02 18.09 -16.00
CA ARG A 375 -11.58 18.48 -14.69
C ARG A 375 -11.45 17.32 -13.70
N ALA A 376 -11.64 17.60 -12.41
CA ALA A 376 -11.51 16.55 -11.40
C ALA A 376 -12.62 15.49 -11.57
N PRO A 377 -12.38 14.22 -11.21
CA PRO A 377 -13.37 13.15 -11.38
C PRO A 377 -14.71 13.42 -10.68
N LYS A 378 -14.67 14.11 -9.54
CA LYS A 378 -15.86 14.50 -8.76
C LYS A 378 -16.80 15.46 -9.52
N ASP A 379 -16.31 16.13 -10.56
CA ASP A 379 -17.08 17.08 -11.37
C ASP A 379 -17.81 16.40 -12.54
N ALA A 380 -17.72 15.07 -12.67
CA ALA A 380 -18.37 14.31 -13.73
C ALA A 380 -19.91 14.39 -13.62
N LYS A 381 -20.59 14.74 -14.72
CA LYS A 381 -22.06 14.74 -14.77
C LYS A 381 -22.60 13.34 -14.47
N THR A 382 -23.33 13.19 -13.38
CA THR A 382 -23.92 11.92 -12.92
C THR A 382 -24.91 11.35 -13.91
#